data_AF-A0A944UFF5-F1
#
_entry.id   AF-A0A944UFF5-F1
#
_cell.length_a   1.000
_cell.length_b   1.000
_cell.length_c   1.000
_cell.angle_alpha   90.00
_cell.angle_beta   90.00
_cell.angle_gamma   90.00
#
_symmetry.space_group_name_H-M   'P 1'
#
loop_
_entity.id
_entity.type
_entity.pdbx_description
1 polymer ?
#
loop_
_entity_poly.entity_id
_entity_poly.type
_entity_poly.pdbx_seq_one_letter_code
_entity_poly.pdbx_strand_id
1 'polypeptide(L)'
;MEQPLAPAAGNALEMKNALEILCGLKDYPRLRSVMQALGGQLLTLGGLVGDAKEGEGSIARVLRDGSAAECFARMVTALGGPADLLEKFSTHLPSAPMVTDLVAKESGFISEINVRALGYAVIELGGGRKQQDDILDLSVGLDQIVERGQVVSSGDLLCRIHAKDKKSAHSVSKNLQSAFTINEVQPQSVPVVGELLD
;
A
#
# COMPACT_ATOMS: atom_id res chain seq x y z
N MET A 1 -4.95 -2.72 -13.07
CA MET A 1 -4.03 -2.17 -12.05
C MET A 1 -2.62 -2.55 -12.43
N GLU A 2 -1.82 -1.61 -12.94
CA GLU A 2 -0.48 -1.88 -13.52
C GLU A 2 0.67 -1.87 -12.51
N GLN A 3 0.41 -1.41 -11.28
CA GLN A 3 1.35 -1.34 -10.17
C GLN A 3 0.58 -1.27 -8.86
N PRO A 4 1.17 -1.63 -7.70
CA PRO A 4 0.53 -1.49 -6.39
C PRO A 4 0.02 -0.07 -6.17
N LEU A 5 -1.14 0.10 -5.52
CA LEU A 5 -1.70 1.43 -5.26
C LEU A 5 -0.97 2.15 -4.11
N ALA A 6 -0.67 1.41 -3.04
CA ALA A 6 0.17 1.84 -1.95
C ALA A 6 1.58 1.25 -2.13
N PRO A 7 2.63 1.85 -1.55
CA PRO A 7 3.98 1.29 -1.54
C PRO A 7 4.12 0.15 -0.51
N ALA A 8 3.04 -0.58 -0.26
CA ALA A 8 2.95 -1.70 0.66
C ALA A 8 1.97 -2.75 0.12
N ALA A 9 2.28 -4.03 0.38
CA ALA A 9 1.43 -5.18 0.11
C ALA A 9 1.55 -6.18 1.27
N GLY A 10 0.47 -6.39 2.02
CA GLY A 10 0.46 -7.19 3.25
C GLY A 10 -0.61 -6.70 4.23
N ASN A 11 -0.66 -7.23 5.45
CA ASN A 11 -1.72 -6.86 6.38
C ASN A 11 -1.33 -5.68 7.29
N ALA A 12 -0.36 -5.89 8.18
CA ALA A 12 0.10 -4.84 9.09
C ALA A 12 0.77 -3.69 8.34
N LEU A 13 1.47 -3.98 7.25
CA LEU A 13 2.16 -2.98 6.42
C LEU A 13 1.17 -2.03 5.73
N GLU A 14 0.06 -2.55 5.19
CA GLU A 14 -0.99 -1.71 4.59
C GLU A 14 -1.74 -0.91 5.65
N MET A 15 -2.03 -1.52 6.81
CA MET A 15 -2.64 -0.81 7.94
C MET A 15 -1.75 0.34 8.43
N LYS A 16 -0.43 0.15 8.43
CA LYS A 16 0.53 1.21 8.75
C LYS A 16 0.43 2.37 7.77
N ASN A 17 0.40 2.11 6.46
CA ASN A 17 0.24 3.18 5.45
C ASN A 17 -1.11 3.90 5.60
N ALA A 18 -2.19 3.17 5.90
CA ALA A 18 -3.51 3.74 6.16
C ALA A 18 -3.49 4.69 7.38
N LEU A 19 -2.81 4.32 8.45
CA LEU A 19 -2.66 5.16 9.63
C LEU A 19 -1.71 6.33 9.37
N GLU A 20 -0.63 6.12 8.63
CA GLU A 20 0.31 7.19 8.24
C GLU A 20 -0.39 8.28 7.40
N ILE A 21 -1.30 7.91 6.49
CA ILE A 21 -2.07 8.89 5.69
C ILE A 21 -3.18 9.56 6.51
N LEU A 22 -3.91 8.81 7.35
CA LEU A 22 -4.97 9.36 8.19
C LEU A 22 -4.42 10.36 9.21
N CYS A 23 -3.28 10.05 9.83
CA CYS A 23 -2.63 10.92 10.81
C CYS A 23 -1.79 12.05 10.18
N GLY A 24 -1.78 12.18 8.84
CA GLY A 24 -0.99 13.20 8.14
C GLY A 24 0.53 13.04 8.31
N LEU A 25 1.01 11.85 8.64
CA LEU A 25 2.44 11.57 8.85
C LEU A 25 3.19 11.35 7.55
N LYS A 26 2.51 10.77 6.54
CA LYS A 26 3.03 10.58 5.19
C LYS A 26 1.92 10.76 4.16
N ASP A 27 2.29 11.23 2.97
CA ASP A 27 1.39 11.27 1.82
C ASP A 27 1.76 10.19 0.81
N TYR A 28 0.73 9.57 0.23
CA TYR A 28 0.84 8.58 -0.83
C TYR A 28 -0.03 9.09 -1.99
N PRO A 29 0.51 9.90 -2.92
CA PRO A 29 -0.30 10.68 -3.86
C PRO A 29 -1.27 9.83 -4.68
N ARG A 30 -0.85 8.63 -5.12
CA ARG A 30 -1.70 7.71 -5.89
C ARG A 30 -2.85 7.17 -5.05
N LEU A 31 -2.57 6.66 -3.85
CA LEU A 31 -3.59 6.20 -2.91
C LEU A 31 -4.56 7.33 -2.53
N ARG A 32 -4.04 8.53 -2.19
CA ARG A 32 -4.83 9.71 -1.89
C ARG A 32 -5.76 10.11 -3.04
N SER A 33 -5.27 10.08 -4.28
CA SER A 33 -6.06 10.43 -5.46
C SER A 33 -7.25 9.48 -5.64
N VAL A 34 -7.02 8.17 -5.49
CA VAL A 34 -8.12 7.18 -5.55
C VAL A 34 -9.10 7.35 -4.39
N MET A 35 -8.62 7.57 -3.16
CA MET A 35 -9.49 7.78 -2.01
C MET A 35 -10.36 9.04 -2.16
N GLN A 36 -9.80 10.14 -2.65
CA GLN A 36 -10.53 11.38 -2.90
C GLN A 36 -11.59 11.18 -3.97
N ALA A 37 -11.22 10.60 -5.12
CA ALA A 37 -12.16 10.37 -6.22
C ALA A 37 -13.32 9.46 -5.80
N LEU A 38 -13.03 8.31 -5.16
CA LEU A 38 -14.06 7.38 -4.70
C LEU A 38 -14.93 7.99 -3.59
N GLY A 39 -14.31 8.67 -2.62
CA GLY A 39 -15.04 9.31 -1.53
C GLY A 39 -15.93 10.47 -2.03
N GLY A 40 -15.47 11.25 -3.00
CA GLY A 40 -16.25 12.31 -3.61
C GLY A 40 -17.49 11.80 -4.33
N GLN A 41 -17.35 10.69 -5.06
CA GLN A 41 -18.50 10.00 -5.67
C GLN A 41 -19.50 9.51 -4.62
N LEU A 42 -19.01 8.87 -3.54
CA LEU A 42 -19.89 8.40 -2.46
C LEU A 42 -20.66 9.53 -1.78
N LEU A 43 -20.02 10.68 -1.53
CA LEU A 43 -20.69 11.85 -0.94
C LEU A 43 -21.77 12.41 -1.89
N THR A 44 -21.51 12.41 -3.19
CA THR A 44 -22.47 12.88 -4.21
C THR A 44 -23.67 11.95 -4.30
N LEU A 45 -23.42 10.64 -4.39
CA LEU A 45 -24.48 9.62 -4.41
C LEU A 45 -25.33 9.63 -3.13
N GLY A 46 -24.72 9.99 -2.00
CA GLY A 46 -25.41 10.17 -0.72
C GLY A 46 -26.17 11.49 -0.60
N GLY A 47 -26.11 12.39 -1.59
CA GLY A 47 -26.75 13.71 -1.55
C GLY A 47 -26.15 14.66 -0.50
N LEU A 48 -24.90 14.43 -0.08
CA LEU A 48 -24.21 15.23 0.95
C LEU A 48 -23.48 16.44 0.38
N VAL A 49 -23.19 16.42 -0.93
CA VAL A 49 -22.53 17.47 -1.72
C VAL A 49 -23.20 17.58 -3.08
N GLY A 50 -23.00 18.70 -3.77
CA GLY A 50 -23.60 18.95 -5.08
C GLY A 50 -22.96 18.16 -6.22
N ASP A 51 -21.66 17.87 -6.12
CA ASP A 51 -20.93 17.10 -7.12
C ASP A 51 -19.68 16.40 -6.56
N ALA A 52 -19.08 15.52 -7.38
CA ALA A 52 -17.93 14.71 -6.98
C ALA A 52 -16.70 15.55 -6.64
N LYS A 53 -16.52 16.72 -7.27
CA LYS A 53 -15.36 17.59 -7.04
C LYS A 53 -15.47 18.32 -5.69
N GLU A 54 -16.66 18.74 -5.31
CA GLU A 54 -16.95 19.21 -3.96
C GLU A 54 -16.70 18.09 -2.93
N GLY A 55 -17.13 16.86 -3.26
CA GLY A 55 -16.89 15.69 -2.43
C GLY A 55 -15.40 15.38 -2.24
N GLU A 56 -14.60 15.39 -3.31
CA GLU A 56 -13.13 15.27 -3.27
C GLU A 56 -12.50 16.30 -2.32
N GLY A 57 -12.96 17.55 -2.39
CA GLY A 57 -12.54 18.64 -1.50
C GLY A 57 -12.86 18.37 -0.03
N SER A 58 -14.02 17.77 0.24
CA SER A 58 -14.45 17.38 1.58
C SER A 58 -13.60 16.23 2.14
N ILE A 59 -13.29 15.21 1.33
CA ILE A 59 -12.35 14.14 1.71
C ILE A 59 -10.95 14.70 1.99
N ALA A 60 -10.45 15.59 1.12
CA ALA A 60 -9.16 16.24 1.32
C ALA A 60 -9.10 17.05 2.63
N ARG A 61 -10.22 17.70 3.02
CA ARG A 61 -10.32 18.46 4.26
C ARG A 61 -10.22 17.56 5.49
N VAL A 62 -10.99 16.48 5.56
CA VAL A 62 -11.04 15.61 6.75
C VAL A 62 -9.76 14.78 6.95
N LEU A 63 -9.01 14.53 5.88
CA LEU A 63 -7.67 13.96 5.96
C LEU A 63 -6.67 14.98 6.56
N ARG A 64 -6.82 16.26 6.25
CA ARG A 64 -5.92 17.32 6.71
C ARG A 64 -6.19 17.76 8.16
N ASP A 65 -7.46 17.81 8.56
CA ASP A 65 -7.84 18.30 9.89
C ASP A 65 -7.86 17.22 10.98
N GLY A 66 -7.57 15.96 10.63
CA GLY A 66 -7.47 14.84 11.57
C GLY A 66 -8.80 14.16 11.90
N SER A 67 -9.93 14.71 11.47
CA SER A 67 -11.26 14.15 11.78
C SER A 67 -11.42 12.72 11.25
N ALA A 68 -10.80 12.41 10.11
CA ALA A 68 -10.81 11.05 9.56
C ALA A 68 -10.07 10.04 10.46
N ALA A 69 -8.92 10.43 11.01
CA ALA A 69 -8.14 9.58 11.93
C ALA A 69 -8.90 9.34 13.24
N GLU A 70 -9.49 10.38 13.82
CA GLU A 70 -10.30 10.28 15.05
C GLU A 70 -11.51 9.35 14.84
N CYS A 71 -12.18 9.47 13.70
CA CYS A 71 -13.30 8.60 13.34
C CYS A 71 -12.85 7.13 13.23
N PHE A 72 -11.72 6.88 12.54
CA PHE A 72 -11.16 5.54 12.43
C PHE A 72 -10.76 4.94 13.78
N ALA A 73 -10.11 5.71 14.65
CA ALA A 73 -9.72 5.27 15.99
C ALA A 73 -10.93 4.94 16.89
N ARG A 74 -11.98 5.76 16.81
CA ARG A 74 -13.25 5.48 17.50
C ARG A 74 -13.89 4.19 17.02
N MET A 75 -13.89 3.95 15.71
CA MET A 75 -14.39 2.69 15.13
C MET A 75 -13.58 1.49 15.63
N VAL A 76 -12.24 1.56 15.59
CA VAL A 76 -11.37 0.47 16.06
C VAL A 76 -11.60 0.18 17.54
N THR A 77 -11.68 1.22 18.38
CA THR A 77 -11.97 1.06 19.82
C THR A 77 -13.33 0.43 20.06
N ALA A 78 -14.37 0.87 19.32
CA ALA A 78 -15.72 0.31 19.43
C ALA A 78 -15.80 -1.17 19.03
N LEU A 79 -14.87 -1.64 18.19
CA LEU A 79 -14.75 -3.03 17.77
C LEU A 79 -13.77 -3.86 18.64
N GLY A 80 -13.32 -3.32 19.77
CA GLY A 80 -12.45 -4.01 20.74
C GLY A 80 -10.96 -3.86 20.50
N GLY A 81 -10.56 -2.96 19.59
CA GLY A 81 -9.16 -2.57 19.41
C GLY A 81 -8.66 -1.59 20.47
N PRO A 82 -7.38 -1.18 20.37
CA PRO A 82 -6.75 -0.31 21.36
C PRO A 82 -7.29 1.13 21.32
N ALA A 83 -7.45 1.74 22.50
CA ALA A 83 -7.89 3.12 22.64
C ALA A 83 -6.79 4.16 22.31
N ASP A 84 -5.53 3.76 22.32
CA ASP A 84 -4.35 4.59 22.02
C ASP A 84 -3.76 4.27 20.63
N LEU A 85 -4.63 3.92 19.68
CA LEU A 85 -4.22 3.52 18.33
C LEU A 85 -3.43 4.62 17.62
N LEU A 86 -3.89 5.87 17.65
CA LEU A 86 -3.25 6.95 16.88
C LEU A 86 -1.85 7.29 17.41
N GLU A 87 -1.64 7.11 18.72
CA GLU A 87 -0.38 7.37 19.40
C GLU A 87 0.60 6.20 19.29
N LYS A 88 0.10 4.96 19.25
CA LYS A 88 0.91 3.75 19.40
C LYS A 88 0.65 2.65 18.37
N PHE A 89 0.13 2.99 17.19
CA PHE A 89 -0.11 1.98 16.16
C PHE A 89 1.14 1.18 15.79
N SER A 90 2.33 1.78 15.84
CA SER A 90 3.60 1.09 15.57
C SER A 90 3.90 -0.05 16.55
N THR A 91 3.37 0.00 17.78
CA THR A 91 3.52 -1.09 18.76
C THR A 91 2.37 -2.09 18.71
N HIS A 92 1.20 -1.67 18.22
CA HIS A 92 0.02 -2.54 18.08
C HIS A 92 0.08 -3.41 16.82
N LEU A 93 0.73 -2.92 15.77
CA LEU A 93 0.89 -3.66 14.52
C LEU A 93 2.04 -4.68 14.62
N PRO A 94 1.80 -5.95 14.27
CA PRO A 94 2.85 -6.97 14.34
C PRO A 94 3.94 -6.67 13.31
N SER A 95 5.20 -6.93 13.70
CA SER A 95 6.38 -6.71 12.86
C SER A 95 7.12 -8.02 12.63
N ALA A 96 7.51 -8.26 11.38
CA ALA A 96 8.21 -9.47 11.01
C ALA A 96 9.62 -9.49 11.62
N PRO A 97 10.12 -10.65 12.10
CA PRO A 97 11.44 -10.75 12.72
C PRO A 97 12.60 -10.69 11.72
N MET A 98 12.34 -10.89 10.42
CA MET A 98 13.34 -10.80 9.35
C MET A 98 12.89 -9.78 8.31
N VAL A 99 13.77 -8.82 8.02
CA VAL A 99 13.55 -7.79 6.99
C VAL A 99 14.77 -7.76 6.08
N THR A 100 14.55 -7.79 4.77
CA THR A 100 15.62 -7.76 3.78
C THR A 100 15.24 -6.94 2.56
N ASP A 101 16.20 -6.23 1.98
CA ASP A 101 15.99 -5.40 0.81
C ASP A 101 16.18 -6.22 -0.47
N LEU A 102 15.25 -6.08 -1.41
CA LEU A 102 15.42 -6.53 -2.79
C LEU A 102 15.89 -5.33 -3.61
N VAL A 103 17.05 -5.46 -4.24
CA VAL A 103 17.69 -4.36 -4.98
C VAL A 103 17.65 -4.57 -6.49
N ALA A 104 17.71 -3.48 -7.24
CA ALA A 104 17.82 -3.48 -8.69
C ALA A 104 19.19 -4.04 -9.11
N LYS A 105 19.22 -4.87 -10.16
CA LYS A 105 20.46 -5.43 -10.71
C LYS A 105 21.05 -4.61 -11.85
N GLU A 106 20.28 -3.66 -12.34
CA GLU A 106 20.60 -2.79 -13.46
C GLU A 106 19.95 -1.43 -13.24
N SER A 107 20.40 -0.43 -14.00
CA SER A 107 19.91 0.94 -13.91
C SER A 107 18.91 1.22 -15.03
N GLY A 108 17.93 2.08 -14.77
CA GLY A 108 16.94 2.50 -15.75
C GLY A 108 15.65 3.00 -15.10
N PHE A 109 14.54 2.89 -15.82
CA PHE A 109 13.20 3.20 -15.34
C PHE A 109 12.43 1.91 -15.08
N ILE A 110 11.71 1.84 -13.97
CA ILE A 110 10.72 0.77 -13.73
C ILE A 110 9.63 0.88 -14.79
N SER A 111 9.65 0.01 -15.80
CA SER A 111 8.69 0.06 -16.91
C SER A 111 7.43 -0.74 -16.64
N GLU A 112 7.57 -1.87 -15.93
CA GLU A 112 6.47 -2.76 -15.54
C GLU A 112 6.69 -3.33 -14.15
N ILE A 113 5.57 -3.54 -13.43
CA ILE A 113 5.55 -4.25 -12.16
C ILE A 113 4.49 -5.34 -12.27
N ASN A 114 4.90 -6.60 -12.16
CA ASN A 114 4.00 -7.74 -12.13
C ASN A 114 3.29 -7.82 -10.76
N VAL A 115 2.20 -7.06 -10.62
CA VAL A 115 1.39 -7.00 -9.38
C VAL A 115 0.88 -8.36 -8.92
N ARG A 116 0.62 -9.28 -9.85
CA ARG A 116 0.19 -10.64 -9.53
C ARG A 116 1.32 -11.42 -8.86
N ALA A 117 2.55 -11.30 -9.36
CA ALA A 117 3.72 -11.91 -8.74
C ALA A 117 3.97 -11.34 -7.34
N LEU A 118 3.77 -10.03 -7.13
CA LEU A 118 3.85 -9.44 -5.79
C LEU A 118 2.80 -10.04 -4.83
N GLY A 119 1.55 -10.18 -5.29
CA GLY A 119 0.49 -10.81 -4.50
C GLY A 119 0.81 -12.27 -4.14
N TYR A 120 1.34 -13.06 -5.09
CA TYR A 120 1.78 -14.43 -4.81
C TYR A 120 2.95 -14.48 -3.83
N ALA A 121 3.87 -13.52 -3.88
CA ALA A 121 4.94 -13.42 -2.90
C ALA A 121 4.41 -13.18 -1.49
N VAL A 122 3.41 -12.30 -1.31
CA VAL A 122 2.76 -12.11 -0.01
C VAL A 122 2.09 -13.39 0.49
N ILE A 123 1.43 -14.15 -0.38
CA ILE A 123 0.86 -15.47 -0.06
C ILE A 123 1.95 -16.48 0.31
N GLU A 124 3.09 -16.47 -0.39
CA GLU A 124 4.23 -17.35 -0.08
C GLU A 124 4.86 -17.04 1.28
N LEU A 125 4.95 -15.75 1.64
CA LEU A 125 5.41 -15.29 2.95
C LEU A 125 4.45 -15.70 4.09
N GLY A 126 3.17 -15.89 3.78
CA GLY A 126 2.12 -16.26 4.75
C GLY A 126 1.13 -15.14 5.08
N GLY A 127 1.20 -13.99 4.38
CA GLY A 127 0.25 -12.88 4.53
C GLY A 127 -1.07 -13.09 3.78
N GLY A 128 -1.17 -14.18 3.00
CA GLY A 128 -2.37 -14.57 2.29
C GLY A 128 -2.64 -16.06 2.39
N ARG A 129 -3.89 -16.45 2.11
CA ARG A 129 -4.34 -17.84 2.19
C ARG A 129 -4.04 -18.59 0.90
N LYS A 130 -3.49 -19.80 1.01
CA LYS A 130 -3.46 -20.79 -0.07
C LYS A 130 -4.68 -21.71 0.00
N GLN A 131 -5.13 -22.00 1.21
CA GLN A 131 -6.34 -22.75 1.52
C GLN A 131 -7.23 -21.95 2.48
N GLN A 132 -8.52 -22.26 2.50
CA GLN A 132 -9.52 -21.50 3.24
C GLN A 132 -9.19 -21.34 4.75
N ASP A 133 -8.59 -22.37 5.36
CA ASP A 133 -8.34 -22.44 6.80
C ASP A 133 -6.92 -21.99 7.19
N ASP A 134 -6.12 -21.49 6.25
CA ASP A 134 -4.78 -21.00 6.56
C ASP A 134 -4.84 -19.83 7.55
N ILE A 135 -4.03 -19.94 8.62
CA ILE A 135 -3.77 -18.85 9.56
C ILE A 135 -2.73 -17.92 8.95
N LEU A 136 -3.07 -16.64 8.86
CA LEU A 136 -2.18 -15.63 8.30
C LEU A 136 -1.14 -15.18 9.32
N ASP A 137 0.08 -15.00 8.84
CA ASP A 137 1.05 -14.16 9.52
C ASP A 137 0.81 -12.71 9.08
N LEU A 138 0.23 -11.89 9.95
CA LEU A 138 -0.13 -10.51 9.60
C LEU A 138 1.08 -9.57 9.54
N SER A 139 2.26 -10.03 9.98
CA SER A 139 3.48 -9.24 10.07
C SER A 139 4.28 -9.20 8.78
N VAL A 140 4.05 -10.17 7.88
CA VAL A 140 4.83 -10.35 6.64
C VAL A 140 4.22 -9.60 5.47
N GLY A 141 5.04 -9.39 4.45
CA GLY A 141 4.64 -8.72 3.22
C GLY A 141 5.78 -7.94 2.59
N LEU A 142 5.41 -6.94 1.78
CA LEU A 142 6.32 -6.07 1.06
C LEU A 142 6.04 -4.62 1.43
N ASP A 143 7.06 -3.80 1.68
CA ASP A 143 6.93 -2.34 1.76
C ASP A 143 8.01 -1.64 0.93
N GLN A 144 7.90 -0.32 0.83
CA GLN A 144 8.79 0.52 0.01
C GLN A 144 8.89 0.04 -1.44
N ILE A 145 7.76 -0.43 -1.98
CA ILE A 145 7.69 -0.90 -3.37
C ILE A 145 7.85 0.32 -4.28
N VAL A 146 8.81 0.25 -5.20
CA VAL A 146 9.04 1.29 -6.21
C VAL A 146 7.82 1.48 -7.09
N GLU A 147 7.67 2.69 -7.63
CA GLU A 147 6.60 3.02 -8.56
C GLU A 147 7.03 2.81 -10.02
N ARG A 148 6.07 2.46 -10.88
CA ARG A 148 6.27 2.46 -12.33
C ARG A 148 6.61 3.88 -12.79
N GLY A 149 7.66 4.01 -13.58
CA GLY A 149 8.23 5.28 -14.03
C GLY A 149 9.32 5.84 -13.10
N GLN A 150 9.54 5.25 -11.93
CA GLN A 150 10.63 5.62 -11.04
C GLN A 150 11.99 5.25 -11.66
N VAL A 151 12.97 6.13 -11.52
CA VAL A 151 14.37 5.88 -11.88
C VAL A 151 15.02 5.06 -10.77
N VAL A 152 15.75 4.01 -11.15
CA VAL A 152 16.57 3.19 -10.24
C VAL A 152 17.96 3.00 -10.83
N SER A 153 18.95 2.90 -9.97
CA SER A 153 20.30 2.47 -10.28
C SER A 153 20.53 1.05 -9.80
N SER A 154 21.50 0.33 -10.38
CA SER A 154 21.96 -0.94 -9.81
C SER A 154 22.33 -0.77 -8.33
N GLY A 155 21.69 -1.56 -7.45
CA GLY A 155 21.83 -1.49 -6.00
C GLY A 155 20.72 -0.69 -5.29
N ASP A 156 19.91 0.09 -6.01
CA ASP A 156 18.77 0.80 -5.42
C ASP A 156 17.65 -0.17 -5.02
N LEU A 157 16.87 0.21 -4.02
CA LEU A 157 15.76 -0.59 -3.52
C LEU A 157 14.65 -0.74 -4.58
N LEU A 158 14.17 -1.96 -4.80
CA LEU A 158 12.94 -2.26 -5.55
C LEU A 158 11.76 -2.45 -4.59
N CYS A 159 11.98 -3.19 -3.52
CA CYS A 159 11.05 -3.32 -2.39
C CYS A 159 11.80 -3.92 -1.21
N ARG A 160 11.22 -3.79 -0.02
CA ARG A 160 11.68 -4.46 1.18
C ARG A 160 10.73 -5.59 1.55
N ILE A 161 11.32 -6.74 1.88
CA ILE A 161 10.62 -7.99 2.17
C ILE A 161 10.60 -8.22 3.67
N HIS A 162 9.42 -8.35 4.24
CA HIS A 162 9.15 -8.69 5.64
C HIS A 162 8.77 -10.16 5.71
N ALA A 163 9.54 -10.96 6.43
CA ALA A 163 9.42 -12.41 6.46
C ALA A 163 9.56 -12.96 7.89
N LYS A 164 8.95 -14.12 8.13
CA LYS A 164 9.07 -14.83 9.41
C LYS A 164 10.46 -15.42 9.66
N ASP A 165 11.22 -15.71 8.60
CA ASP A 165 12.55 -16.30 8.70
C ASP A 165 13.40 -16.04 7.44
N LYS A 166 14.70 -16.36 7.53
CA LYS A 166 15.63 -16.22 6.39
C LYS A 166 15.28 -17.10 5.20
N LYS A 167 14.65 -18.25 5.42
CA LYS A 167 14.35 -19.23 4.35
C LYS A 167 13.24 -18.72 3.44
N SER A 168 12.16 -18.22 4.04
CA SER A 168 11.02 -17.60 3.36
C SER A 168 11.44 -16.32 2.63
N ALA A 169 12.23 -15.45 3.27
CA ALA A 169 12.83 -14.29 2.60
C ALA A 169 13.62 -14.69 1.34
N HIS A 170 14.55 -15.65 1.45
CA HIS A 170 15.37 -16.09 0.32
C HIS A 170 14.56 -16.74 -0.80
N SER A 171 13.53 -17.52 -0.46
CA SER A 171 12.64 -18.16 -1.45
C SER A 171 11.94 -17.09 -2.29
N VAL A 172 11.36 -16.08 -1.62
CA VAL A 172 10.61 -15.02 -2.26
C VAL A 172 11.51 -14.09 -3.07
N SER A 173 12.67 -13.67 -2.55
CA SER A 173 13.60 -12.78 -3.26
C SER A 173 13.98 -13.31 -4.65
N LYS A 174 14.16 -14.63 -4.80
CA LYS A 174 14.51 -15.25 -6.10
C LYS A 174 13.43 -15.04 -7.15
N ASN A 175 12.17 -15.21 -6.76
CA ASN A 175 11.03 -15.09 -7.68
C ASN A 175 10.71 -13.61 -7.92
N LEU A 176 10.83 -12.78 -6.87
CA LEU A 176 10.38 -11.40 -6.87
C LEU A 176 11.24 -10.48 -7.75
N GLN A 177 12.52 -10.81 -7.98
CA GLN A 177 13.35 -10.03 -8.90
C GLN A 177 12.71 -9.92 -10.29
N SER A 178 12.11 -11.00 -10.79
CA SER A 178 11.47 -11.04 -12.10
C SER A 178 10.13 -10.29 -12.16
N ALA A 179 9.63 -9.79 -11.03
CA ALA A 179 8.41 -9.00 -10.98
C ALA A 179 8.62 -7.54 -11.39
N PHE A 180 9.86 -7.08 -11.53
CA PHE A 180 10.19 -5.71 -11.92
C PHE A 180 10.92 -5.74 -13.26
N THR A 181 10.41 -4.98 -14.24
CA THR A 181 11.09 -4.78 -15.52
C THR A 181 11.71 -3.38 -15.53
N ILE A 182 12.99 -3.31 -15.89
CA ILE A 182 13.74 -2.07 -15.97
C ILE A 182 14.11 -1.83 -17.44
N ASN A 183 13.77 -0.65 -17.97
CA ASN A 183 14.10 -0.25 -19.33
C ASN A 183 14.82 1.11 -19.35
N GLU A 184 15.55 1.39 -20.43
CA GLU A 184 16.22 2.69 -20.62
C GLU A 184 15.24 3.84 -20.90
N VAL A 185 14.07 3.53 -21.44
CA VAL A 185 13.05 4.50 -21.82
C VAL A 185 11.98 4.61 -20.74
N GLN A 186 11.68 5.85 -20.32
CA GLN A 186 10.61 6.10 -19.36
C GLN A 186 9.26 5.62 -19.91
N PRO A 187 8.50 4.81 -19.16
CA PRO A 187 7.19 4.36 -19.60
C PRO A 187 6.20 5.54 -19.68
N GLN A 188 5.19 5.41 -20.54
CA GLN A 188 4.09 6.39 -20.58
C GLN A 188 3.35 6.43 -19.24
N SER A 189 3.09 7.64 -18.77
CA SER A 189 2.26 7.87 -17.58
C SER A 189 0.84 7.39 -17.83
N VAL A 190 0.27 6.69 -16.86
CA VAL A 190 -1.10 6.18 -16.89
C VAL A 190 -1.87 6.88 -15.77
N PRO A 191 -3.08 7.39 -16.04
CA PRO A 191 -3.87 8.07 -15.03
C PRO A 191 -4.18 7.12 -13.87
N VAL A 192 -4.07 7.64 -12.64
CA VAL A 192 -4.30 6.86 -11.41
C VAL A 192 -5.78 6.49 -11.27
N VAL A 193 -6.66 7.42 -11.64
CA VAL A 193 -8.10 7.22 -11.78
C VAL A 193 -8.40 7.20 -13.27
N GLY A 194 -8.97 6.10 -13.75
CA GLY A 194 -9.34 5.93 -15.15
C GLY A 194 -10.61 6.73 -15.49
N GLU A 195 -11.65 6.02 -15.91
CA GLU A 195 -12.95 6.62 -16.21
C GLU A 195 -13.91 6.45 -15.01
N LEU A 196 -14.73 7.47 -14.78
CA LEU A 196 -15.89 7.40 -13.90
C LEU A 196 -17.10 7.11 -14.76
N LEU A 197 -17.80 6.01 -14.46
CA LEU A 197 -18.98 5.57 -15.20
C LEU A 197 -20.24 6.08 -14.48
N ASP A 198 -21.16 6.64 -15.25
CA ASP A 198 -22.48 7.12 -14.79
C ASP A 198 -23.44 5.95 -14.45
#